data_AF-A0A059CKB7-F1
#
_entry.id   AF-A0A059CKB7-F1
#
_cell.length_a   1.000
_cell.length_b   1.000
_cell.length_c   1.000
_cell.angle_alpha   90.00
_cell.angle_beta   90.00
_cell.angle_gamma   90.00
#
_symmetry.space_group_name_H-M   'P 1'
#
loop_
_entity.id
_entity.type
_entity.pdbx_description
1 polymer ?
#
loop_
_entity_poly.entity_id
_entity_poly.type
_entity_poly.pdbx_seq_one_letter_code
_entity_poly.pdbx_strand_id
1 'polypeptide(L)'
;EVVYSYKVKAPLLAYNSFVEAIFVLNDCRAHGGHYSSQSSQSESRLFSIRGTDEISRSKRMRIYTCLLKQMAPEHLLATFAKICAEILAAASDGMLGIEDATGQSVLQDAFQILACKEIRLPTSRNSTLESPEMDDESNGSGGTSPAAAKGRVISQAVRKSLIQNTIPIFIELKRLLESKNSPLTGSLMDCLRLLLKDYKNEIDEILVADKQLQRELLYDMQRHESAKARSEAAETVAVMGKSGNNHTPQASNAPSGALRQSKSSNELQSNSRVASALADAAAEATARSVLREVNRGTSTPPLSSLKVPKVRSCNGATGSRGAPSNRPREVLESLRRQPFGSDDEG
;
A
#
# COMPACT_ATOMS: atom_id res chain seq x y z
N GLU A 1 -4.65 -17.38 41.67
CA GLU A 1 -3.76 -18.14 40.76
C GLU A 1 -4.39 -18.55 39.43
N VAL A 2 -5.62 -19.07 39.37
CA VAL A 2 -6.23 -19.58 38.12
C VAL A 2 -6.29 -18.53 36.99
N VAL A 3 -6.65 -17.29 37.29
CA VAL A 3 -6.69 -16.18 36.30
C VAL A 3 -5.31 -15.82 35.78
N TYR A 4 -4.27 -15.88 36.63
CA TYR A 4 -2.88 -15.66 36.22
C TYR A 4 -2.36 -16.83 35.37
N SER A 5 -2.71 -18.08 35.72
CA SER A 5 -2.34 -19.24 34.93
C SER A 5 -2.99 -19.23 33.55
N TYR A 6 -4.25 -18.80 33.42
CA TYR A 6 -4.91 -18.66 32.10
C TYR A 6 -4.32 -17.51 31.28
N LYS A 7 -3.99 -16.37 31.93
CA LYS A 7 -3.33 -15.24 31.27
C LYS A 7 -1.96 -15.57 30.69
N VAL A 8 -1.22 -16.50 31.28
CA VAL A 8 0.10 -16.93 30.78
C VAL A 8 -0.01 -18.11 29.80
N LYS A 9 -0.94 -19.04 30.03
CA LYS A 9 -1.13 -20.22 29.15
C LYS A 9 -1.80 -19.90 27.82
N ALA A 10 -2.74 -18.96 27.78
CA ALA A 10 -3.48 -18.62 26.55
C ALA A 10 -2.57 -18.02 25.45
N PRO A 11 -1.66 -17.06 25.73
CA PRO A 11 -0.70 -16.56 24.75
C PRO A 11 0.26 -17.64 24.22
N LEU A 12 0.76 -18.51 25.10
CA LEU A 12 1.67 -19.59 24.72
C LEU A 12 0.99 -20.63 23.84
N LEU A 13 -0.26 -20.99 24.15
CA LEU A 13 -1.05 -21.90 23.32
C LEU A 13 -1.36 -21.30 21.95
N ALA A 14 -1.70 -20.00 21.92
CA ALA A 14 -1.92 -19.27 20.68
C ALA A 14 -0.68 -19.26 19.79
N TYR A 15 0.50 -19.00 20.36
CA TYR A 15 1.77 -18.99 19.64
C TYR A 15 2.16 -20.39 19.11
N ASN A 16 2.07 -21.41 19.96
CA ASN A 16 2.51 -22.76 19.62
C ASN A 16 1.67 -23.40 18.51
N SER A 17 0.38 -23.08 18.48
CA SER A 17 -0.59 -23.71 17.57
C SER A 17 -1.05 -22.77 16.45
N PHE A 18 -0.39 -21.61 16.25
CA PHE A 18 -0.87 -20.58 15.33
C PHE A 18 -0.92 -21.06 13.88
N VAL A 19 0.18 -21.67 13.40
CA VAL A 19 0.27 -22.20 12.04
C VAL A 19 -0.74 -23.33 11.84
N GLU A 20 -0.82 -24.27 12.78
CA GLU A 20 -1.81 -25.35 12.77
C GLU A 20 -3.25 -24.81 12.71
N ALA A 21 -3.56 -23.75 13.45
CA ALA A 21 -4.87 -23.09 13.39
C ALA A 21 -5.19 -22.55 12.00
N ILE A 22 -4.20 -22.03 11.24
CA ILE A 22 -4.41 -21.59 9.85
C ILE A 22 -4.84 -22.78 8.98
N PHE A 23 -4.17 -23.92 9.11
CA PHE A 23 -4.49 -25.12 8.34
C PHE A 23 -5.84 -25.72 8.73
N VAL A 24 -6.12 -25.88 10.02
CA VAL A 24 -7.39 -26.43 10.53
C VAL A 24 -8.58 -25.55 10.14
N LEU A 25 -8.48 -24.23 10.30
CA LEU A 25 -9.55 -23.31 9.93
C LEU A 25 -9.82 -23.33 8.42
N ASN A 26 -8.81 -23.56 7.59
CA ASN A 26 -8.95 -23.66 6.13
C ASN A 26 -9.32 -25.08 5.64
N ASP A 27 -9.38 -26.07 6.53
CA ASP A 27 -9.49 -27.49 6.17
C ASP A 27 -8.39 -27.96 5.20
N CYS A 28 -7.20 -27.35 5.28
CA CYS A 28 -6.08 -27.70 4.42
C CYS A 28 -5.21 -28.77 5.10
N ARG A 29 -4.98 -29.88 4.41
CA ARG A 29 -4.31 -31.08 4.98
C ARG A 29 -2.82 -31.18 4.64
N ALA A 30 -2.25 -30.14 4.05
CA ALA A 30 -0.86 -30.12 3.62
C ALA A 30 0.14 -29.97 4.80
N HIS A 31 -0.32 -29.56 5.98
CA HIS A 31 0.55 -29.33 7.13
C HIS A 31 0.62 -30.55 8.05
N GLY A 32 1.80 -31.15 8.10
CA GLY A 32 2.14 -32.25 9.00
C GLY A 32 1.87 -33.62 8.40
N GLY A 33 2.91 -34.44 8.30
CA GLY A 33 2.84 -35.87 7.92
C GLY A 33 2.08 -36.76 8.92
N HIS A 34 1.23 -36.19 9.77
CA HIS A 34 0.32 -36.91 10.63
C HIS A 34 -0.95 -37.21 9.84
N TYR A 35 -1.01 -38.41 9.26
CA TYR A 35 -2.26 -39.09 8.93
C TYR A 35 -3.08 -39.23 10.22
N SER A 36 -3.83 -38.19 10.58
CA SER A 36 -4.69 -38.21 11.73
C SER A 36 -5.90 -39.13 11.42
N SER A 37 -6.25 -39.99 12.37
CA SER A 37 -7.26 -41.05 12.24
C SER A 37 -8.62 -40.50 11.78
N GLN A 38 -9.49 -41.33 11.20
CA GLN A 38 -10.83 -40.90 10.75
C GLN A 38 -11.66 -40.18 11.83
N SER A 39 -11.40 -40.44 13.12
CA SER A 39 -12.07 -39.76 14.24
C SER A 39 -11.70 -38.28 14.37
N SER A 40 -10.41 -37.93 14.30
CA SER A 40 -9.95 -36.53 14.35
C SER A 40 -10.34 -35.74 13.09
N GLN A 41 -10.63 -36.44 11.99
CA GLN A 41 -11.11 -35.84 10.75
C GLN A 41 -12.52 -35.27 10.90
N SER A 42 -13.42 -35.94 11.63
CA SER A 42 -14.78 -35.45 11.85
C SER A 42 -14.81 -34.25 12.77
N GLU A 43 -13.99 -34.25 13.81
CA GLU A 43 -13.87 -33.13 14.76
C GLU A 43 -13.26 -31.89 14.11
N SER A 44 -12.21 -32.04 13.28
CA SER A 44 -11.61 -30.92 12.55
C SER A 44 -12.59 -30.19 11.62
N ARG A 45 -13.57 -30.91 11.03
CA ARG A 45 -14.57 -30.27 10.16
C ARG A 45 -15.49 -29.33 10.92
N LEU A 46 -15.81 -29.67 12.17
CA LEU A 46 -16.70 -28.87 13.02
C LEU A 46 -16.12 -27.49 13.34
N PHE A 47 -14.79 -27.38 13.37
CA PHE A 47 -14.08 -26.13 13.66
C PHE A 47 -13.55 -25.41 12.41
N SER A 48 -13.74 -25.98 11.21
CA SER A 48 -13.29 -25.38 9.95
C SER A 48 -14.20 -24.23 9.50
N ILE A 49 -13.61 -23.20 8.90
CA ILE A 49 -14.29 -22.07 8.26
C ILE A 49 -13.84 -22.05 6.79
N ARG A 50 -14.31 -23.05 6.05
CA ARG A 50 -13.91 -23.29 4.65
C ARG A 50 -14.42 -22.18 3.72
N GLY A 51 -13.66 -21.93 2.67
CA GLY A 51 -14.07 -21.05 1.57
C GLY A 51 -13.06 -19.96 1.26
N THR A 52 -12.96 -19.64 -0.03
CA THR A 52 -12.17 -18.53 -0.58
C THR A 52 -12.97 -17.22 -0.65
N ASP A 53 -14.23 -17.23 -0.21
CA ASP A 53 -15.07 -16.04 -0.17
C ASP A 53 -14.66 -15.09 0.97
N GLU A 54 -14.99 -13.80 0.80
CA GLU A 54 -14.61 -12.76 1.76
C GLU A 54 -15.24 -12.95 3.14
N ILE A 55 -16.43 -13.56 3.24
CA ILE A 55 -17.12 -13.76 4.52
C ILE A 55 -16.38 -14.80 5.35
N SER A 56 -16.05 -15.95 4.74
CA SER A 56 -15.28 -17.01 5.38
C SER A 56 -13.89 -16.52 5.77
N ARG A 57 -13.21 -15.81 4.87
CA ARG A 57 -11.90 -15.20 5.13
C ARG A 57 -11.95 -14.20 6.29
N SER A 58 -12.91 -13.28 6.29
CA SER A 58 -13.09 -12.29 7.35
C SER A 58 -13.32 -12.94 8.73
N LYS A 59 -14.07 -14.06 8.78
CA LYS A 59 -14.26 -14.83 10.01
C LYS A 59 -12.94 -15.45 10.51
N ARG A 60 -12.15 -16.07 9.61
CA ARG A 60 -10.82 -16.61 9.96
C ARG A 60 -9.87 -15.50 10.42
N MET A 61 -9.80 -14.39 9.68
CA MET A 61 -8.99 -13.23 10.04
C MET A 61 -9.34 -12.63 11.41
N ARG A 62 -10.62 -12.65 11.80
CA ARG A 62 -11.04 -12.23 13.15
C ARG A 62 -10.41 -13.12 14.22
N ILE A 63 -10.39 -14.43 14.01
CA ILE A 63 -9.77 -15.39 14.94
C ILE A 63 -8.26 -15.15 15.02
N TYR A 64 -7.57 -15.10 13.87
CA TYR A 64 -6.12 -14.85 13.82
C TYR A 64 -5.75 -13.55 14.54
N THR A 65 -6.50 -12.48 14.29
CA THR A 65 -6.30 -11.16 14.94
C THR A 65 -6.46 -11.26 16.45
N CYS A 66 -7.45 -12.00 16.95
CA CYS A 66 -7.66 -12.21 18.38
C CYS A 66 -6.52 -13.01 19.03
N LEU A 67 -5.95 -13.98 18.32
CA LEU A 67 -4.79 -14.75 18.80
C LEU A 67 -3.53 -13.88 18.84
N LEU A 68 -3.23 -13.16 17.76
CA LEU A 68 -2.06 -12.27 17.69
C LEU A 68 -2.08 -11.20 18.79
N LYS A 69 -3.23 -10.60 19.09
CA LYS A 69 -3.35 -9.57 20.15
C LYS A 69 -3.02 -10.06 21.55
N GLN A 70 -3.04 -11.36 21.78
CA GLN A 70 -2.71 -11.96 23.07
C GLN A 70 -1.22 -12.32 23.18
N MET A 71 -0.48 -12.34 22.07
CA MET A 71 0.92 -12.71 22.05
C MET A 71 1.81 -11.56 22.54
N ALA A 72 2.88 -11.91 23.23
CA ALA A 72 3.96 -10.96 23.53
C ALA A 72 4.80 -10.68 22.26
N PRO A 73 5.51 -9.53 22.18
CA PRO A 73 6.26 -9.13 20.98
C PRO A 73 7.25 -10.20 20.46
N GLU A 74 7.92 -10.91 21.35
CA GLU A 74 8.85 -12.00 20.99
C GLU A 74 8.13 -13.18 20.32
N HIS A 75 6.92 -13.51 20.77
CA HIS A 75 6.09 -14.55 20.16
C HIS A 75 5.53 -14.10 18.81
N LEU A 76 5.23 -12.81 18.64
CA LEU A 76 4.82 -12.26 17.33
C LEU A 76 5.95 -12.40 16.30
N LEU A 77 7.19 -12.05 16.68
CA LEU A 77 8.34 -12.21 15.80
C LEU A 77 8.57 -13.68 15.42
N ALA A 78 8.49 -14.58 16.41
CA ALA A 78 8.62 -16.01 16.16
C ALA A 78 7.46 -16.55 15.29
N THR A 79 6.23 -16.07 15.48
CA THR A 79 5.07 -16.43 14.64
C THR A 79 5.26 -15.96 13.20
N PHE A 80 5.75 -14.73 13.00
CA PHE A 80 6.08 -14.22 11.67
C PHE A 80 7.08 -15.13 10.96
N ALA A 81 8.16 -15.51 11.65
CA ALA A 81 9.18 -16.40 11.12
C ALA A 81 8.60 -17.79 10.80
N LYS A 82 7.76 -18.36 11.68
CA LYS A 82 7.09 -19.65 11.44
C LYS A 82 6.16 -19.61 10.23
N ILE A 83 5.37 -18.55 10.04
CA ILE A 83 4.51 -18.42 8.85
C ILE A 83 5.36 -18.39 7.57
N CYS A 84 6.48 -17.66 7.58
CA CYS A 84 7.39 -17.64 6.44
C CYS A 84 7.98 -19.03 6.16
N ALA A 85 8.50 -19.71 7.19
CA ALA A 85 9.20 -20.98 7.05
C ALA A 85 8.27 -22.18 6.78
N GLU A 86 7.09 -22.23 7.40
CA GLU A 86 6.21 -23.40 7.38
C GLU A 86 5.10 -23.30 6.34
N ILE A 87 4.70 -22.08 5.95
CA ILE A 87 3.65 -21.86 4.93
C ILE A 87 4.26 -21.34 3.64
N LEU A 88 4.97 -20.20 3.69
CA LEU A 88 5.42 -19.54 2.47
C LEU A 88 6.51 -20.36 1.76
N ALA A 89 7.51 -20.87 2.50
CA ALA A 89 8.55 -21.72 1.93
C ALA A 89 7.97 -23.07 1.45
N ALA A 90 7.06 -23.68 2.21
CA ALA A 90 6.37 -24.89 1.78
C ALA A 90 5.59 -24.69 0.46
N ALA A 91 5.00 -23.51 0.25
CA ALA A 91 4.37 -23.17 -1.02
C ALA A 91 5.38 -22.96 -2.15
N SER A 92 6.50 -22.26 -1.92
CA SER A 92 7.54 -22.07 -2.96
C SER A 92 8.19 -23.39 -3.37
N ASP A 93 8.36 -24.31 -2.43
CA ASP A 93 8.92 -25.64 -2.65
C ASP A 93 7.92 -26.64 -3.26
N GLY A 94 6.65 -26.23 -3.42
CA GLY A 94 5.59 -27.07 -3.97
C GLY A 94 5.02 -28.12 -3.01
N MET A 95 5.40 -28.05 -1.73
CA MET A 95 4.88 -28.92 -0.65
C MET A 95 3.45 -28.53 -0.23
N LEU A 96 3.09 -27.25 -0.37
CA LEU A 96 1.72 -26.77 -0.26
C LEU A 96 1.10 -26.60 -1.66
N GLY A 97 0.04 -27.35 -1.94
CA GLY A 97 -0.72 -27.21 -3.18
C GLY A 97 -1.35 -25.83 -3.31
N ILE A 98 -0.90 -25.01 -4.24
CA ILE A 98 -1.46 -23.67 -4.49
C ILE A 98 -2.53 -23.66 -5.59
N GLU A 99 -2.84 -24.83 -6.15
CA GLU A 99 -3.86 -25.01 -7.20
C GLU A 99 -5.22 -25.40 -6.61
N ASP A 100 -5.24 -26.07 -5.45
CA ASP A 100 -6.47 -26.38 -4.74
C ASP A 100 -6.96 -25.21 -3.89
N ALA A 101 -8.28 -25.13 -3.70
CA ALA A 101 -8.91 -24.02 -2.98
C ALA A 101 -8.46 -23.92 -1.51
N THR A 102 -8.09 -25.03 -0.87
CA THR A 102 -7.71 -25.03 0.55
C THR A 102 -6.31 -24.46 0.74
N GLY A 103 -5.34 -24.87 -0.09
CA GLY A 103 -3.99 -24.32 -0.05
C GLY A 103 -3.93 -22.88 -0.55
N GLN A 104 -4.77 -22.50 -1.54
CA GLN A 104 -4.94 -21.09 -1.89
C GLN A 104 -5.45 -20.25 -0.72
N SER A 105 -6.43 -20.77 0.03
CA SER A 105 -6.99 -20.06 1.19
C SER A 105 -5.96 -19.92 2.31
N VAL A 106 -5.16 -20.97 2.59
CA VAL A 106 -4.05 -20.90 3.55
C VAL A 106 -3.03 -19.85 3.15
N LEU A 107 -2.59 -19.86 1.89
CA LEU A 107 -1.57 -18.94 1.41
C LEU A 107 -2.07 -17.48 1.43
N GLN A 108 -3.34 -17.27 1.05
CA GLN A 108 -3.97 -15.96 1.10
C GLN A 108 -4.14 -15.43 2.52
N ASP A 109 -4.59 -16.28 3.45
CA ASP A 109 -4.68 -15.95 4.87
C ASP A 109 -3.29 -15.60 5.43
N ALA A 110 -2.24 -16.37 5.09
CA ALA A 110 -0.87 -16.08 5.50
C ALA A 110 -0.40 -14.70 5.03
N PHE A 111 -0.65 -14.33 3.77
CA PHE A 111 -0.36 -12.98 3.27
C PHE A 111 -1.09 -11.89 4.05
N GLN A 112 -2.38 -12.07 4.34
CA GLN A 112 -3.16 -11.10 5.09
C GLN A 112 -2.71 -10.98 6.55
N ILE A 113 -2.33 -12.10 7.17
CA ILE A 113 -1.76 -12.13 8.51
C ILE A 113 -0.45 -11.35 8.52
N LEU A 114 0.51 -11.67 7.64
CA LEU A 114 1.81 -10.98 7.59
C LEU A 114 1.67 -9.47 7.30
N ALA A 115 0.62 -9.08 6.59
CA ALA A 115 0.33 -7.69 6.28
C ALA A 115 -0.39 -6.92 7.41
N CYS A 116 -0.98 -7.62 8.39
CA CYS A 116 -1.79 -6.99 9.44
C CYS A 116 -0.93 -6.27 10.49
N LYS A 117 -1.52 -5.25 11.14
CA LYS A 117 -0.80 -4.40 12.11
C LYS A 117 -0.48 -5.14 13.42
N GLU A 118 -1.20 -6.23 13.71
CA GLU A 118 -1.06 -6.99 14.94
C GLU A 118 0.21 -7.85 14.97
N ILE A 119 0.63 -8.44 13.84
CA ILE A 119 1.87 -9.24 13.78
C ILE A 119 3.11 -8.39 13.48
N ARG A 120 2.91 -7.26 12.81
CA ARG A 120 3.99 -6.37 12.43
C ARG A 120 4.54 -5.70 13.68
N LEU A 121 5.82 -5.89 13.94
CA LEU A 121 6.50 -5.13 14.97
C LEU A 121 6.40 -3.64 14.63
N PRO A 122 6.08 -2.77 15.60
CA PRO A 122 5.96 -1.34 15.35
C PRO A 122 7.32 -0.75 14.98
N THR A 123 7.54 -0.47 13.70
CA THR A 123 8.65 0.39 13.26
C THR A 123 8.36 1.74 13.87
N SER A 124 9.16 2.15 14.87
CA SER A 124 9.02 3.47 15.49
C SER A 124 9.06 4.51 14.38
N ARG A 125 7.91 5.12 14.10
CA ARG A 125 7.81 6.19 13.11
C ARG A 125 8.48 7.43 13.70
N ASN A 126 9.46 7.90 12.94
CA ASN A 126 10.10 9.20 12.96
C ASN A 126 9.27 10.29 13.66
N SER A 127 9.80 10.81 14.77
CA SER A 127 9.77 12.25 15.00
C SER A 127 11.13 12.81 14.62
N THR A 128 11.06 14.01 14.05
CA THR A 128 12.14 15.00 13.89
C THR A 128 12.71 15.09 12.47
N LEU A 129 12.08 16.00 11.72
CA LEU A 129 12.71 16.85 10.70
C LEU A 129 13.96 17.56 11.28
N GLU A 130 14.88 17.93 10.37
CA GLU A 130 16.10 18.75 10.54
C GLU A 130 17.30 18.02 11.16
N SER A 131 18.54 18.06 10.66
CA SER A 131 19.26 18.86 9.64
C SER A 131 20.56 18.09 9.27
N PRO A 132 21.29 18.40 8.18
CA PRO A 132 22.55 17.73 7.82
C PRO A 132 23.77 18.58 8.22
N GLU A 133 24.63 18.13 9.14
CA GLU A 133 25.99 18.67 9.33
C GLU A 133 26.90 17.51 9.80
N MET A 134 27.83 17.05 8.96
CA MET A 134 29.26 17.44 8.87
C MET A 134 30.12 16.92 10.04
N ASP A 135 31.20 16.20 9.70
CA ASP A 135 32.29 15.71 10.56
C ASP A 135 32.77 16.77 11.55
N ASP A 136 33.02 16.39 12.81
CA ASP A 136 34.34 16.56 13.47
C ASP A 136 34.42 15.77 14.78
N GLU A 137 35.61 15.23 15.08
CA GLU A 137 35.96 14.59 16.34
C GLU A 137 35.93 15.61 17.49
N SER A 138 35.12 15.39 18.53
CA SER A 138 35.47 15.89 19.87
C SER A 138 34.73 15.18 21.00
N ASN A 139 35.52 14.74 21.96
CA ASN A 139 35.15 14.05 23.19
C ASN A 139 34.31 14.97 24.10
N GLY A 140 33.08 14.58 24.47
CA GLY A 140 32.25 15.37 25.37
C GLY A 140 30.97 14.67 25.81
N SER A 141 30.96 14.23 27.06
CA SER A 141 29.82 13.63 27.77
C SER A 141 28.52 14.45 27.62
N GLY A 142 27.57 13.94 26.86
CA GLY A 142 26.22 14.50 26.69
C GLY A 142 25.20 13.38 26.57
N GLY A 143 24.37 13.23 27.61
CA GLY A 143 23.52 12.07 27.81
C GLY A 143 22.59 11.77 26.64
N THR A 144 22.86 10.68 25.93
CA THR A 144 21.82 9.95 25.22
C THR A 144 20.93 9.32 26.29
N SER A 145 19.78 9.94 26.56
CA SER A 145 18.75 9.29 27.36
C SER A 145 18.52 7.87 26.82
N PRO A 146 18.59 6.81 27.65
CA PRO A 146 18.40 5.44 27.20
C PRO A 146 17.00 5.18 26.64
N ALA A 147 16.11 6.17 26.65
CA ALA A 147 14.79 6.14 26.00
C ALA A 147 14.82 6.59 24.52
N ALA A 148 15.74 7.46 24.10
CA ALA A 148 15.82 7.95 22.72
C ALA A 148 16.59 7.01 21.77
N ALA A 149 17.41 6.11 22.32
CA ALA A 149 18.04 5.02 21.59
C ALA A 149 17.12 3.78 21.44
N LYS A 150 16.00 3.71 22.17
CA LYS A 150 15.08 2.56 22.15
C LYS A 150 13.97 2.66 21.09
N GLY A 151 13.85 3.81 20.42
CA GLY A 151 12.90 4.01 19.32
C GLY A 151 13.47 3.66 17.94
N ARG A 152 14.75 3.95 17.66
CA ARG A 152 15.39 3.68 16.34
C ARG A 152 15.75 2.19 16.09
N VAL A 153 15.19 1.28 16.87
CA VAL A 153 15.58 -0.13 16.87
C VAL A 153 14.32 -1.00 16.86
N ILE A 154 13.64 -1.05 15.72
CA ILE A 154 13.42 -2.40 15.20
C ILE A 154 14.78 -2.86 14.75
N SER A 155 15.28 -3.89 15.42
CA SER A 155 16.70 -4.21 15.41
C SER A 155 17.21 -4.47 14.00
N GLN A 156 18.42 -4.02 13.72
CA GLN A 156 19.19 -4.42 12.54
C GLN A 156 19.12 -5.96 12.33
N ALA A 157 18.93 -6.74 13.40
CA ALA A 157 18.64 -8.17 13.34
C ALA A 157 17.30 -8.53 12.67
N VAL A 158 16.20 -7.83 12.95
CA VAL A 158 14.92 -8.01 12.24
C VAL A 158 15.08 -7.65 10.76
N ARG A 159 15.74 -6.52 10.45
CA ARG A 159 16.03 -6.14 9.06
C ARG A 159 16.89 -7.19 8.36
N LYS A 160 17.94 -7.66 9.01
CA LYS A 160 18.81 -8.73 8.50
C LYS A 160 18.01 -10.02 8.26
N SER A 161 17.14 -10.41 9.20
CA SER A 161 16.27 -11.57 9.03
C SER A 161 15.28 -11.39 7.87
N LEU A 162 14.71 -10.19 7.69
CA LEU A 162 13.83 -9.89 6.57
C LEU A 162 14.57 -10.10 5.24
N ILE A 163 15.76 -9.51 5.09
CA ILE A 163 16.57 -9.59 3.86
C ILE A 163 17.07 -11.03 3.60
N GLN A 164 17.57 -11.71 4.63
CA GLN A 164 18.21 -13.02 4.48
C GLN A 164 17.22 -14.18 4.41
N ASN A 165 16.10 -14.11 5.13
CA ASN A 165 15.19 -15.24 5.28
C ASN A 165 13.86 -15.01 4.56
N THR A 166 13.28 -13.81 4.65
CA THR A 166 11.92 -13.56 4.16
C THR A 166 11.88 -13.17 2.69
N ILE A 167 12.71 -12.22 2.26
CA ILE A 167 12.71 -11.73 0.87
C ILE A 167 12.97 -12.83 -0.17
N PRO A 168 13.93 -13.75 0.01
CA PRO A 168 14.14 -14.84 -0.95
C PRO A 168 12.88 -15.68 -1.18
N ILE A 169 12.16 -16.03 -0.09
CA ILE A 169 10.90 -16.78 -0.17
C ILE A 169 9.85 -16.01 -0.98
N PHE A 170 9.71 -14.70 -0.77
CA PHE A 170 8.76 -13.89 -1.52
C PHE A 170 9.10 -13.78 -3.01
N ILE A 171 10.38 -13.70 -3.36
CA ILE A 171 10.83 -13.67 -4.77
C ILE A 171 10.50 -15.00 -5.45
N GLU A 172 10.81 -16.12 -4.81
CA GLU A 172 10.51 -17.45 -5.34
C GLU A 172 9.00 -17.68 -5.48
N LEU A 173 8.23 -17.29 -4.46
CA LEU A 173 6.77 -17.33 -4.52
C LEU A 173 6.22 -16.47 -5.64
N LYS A 174 6.72 -15.25 -5.86
CA LYS A 174 6.26 -14.40 -6.96
C LYS A 174 6.43 -15.11 -8.29
N ARG A 175 7.63 -15.65 -8.55
CA ARG A 175 7.93 -16.39 -9.78
C ARG A 175 7.02 -17.59 -9.95
N LEU A 176 6.78 -18.35 -8.87
CA LEU A 176 5.86 -19.49 -8.87
C LEU A 176 4.44 -19.06 -9.23
N LEU A 177 3.90 -18.06 -8.53
CA LEU A 177 2.53 -17.56 -8.75
C LEU A 177 2.34 -17.01 -10.17
N GLU A 178 3.32 -16.29 -10.71
CA GLU A 178 3.30 -15.79 -12.09
C GLU A 178 3.36 -16.93 -13.11
N SER A 179 4.25 -17.91 -12.92
CA SER A 179 4.35 -19.07 -13.83
C SER A 179 3.06 -19.89 -13.92
N LYS A 180 2.24 -19.85 -12.85
CA LYS A 180 0.94 -20.53 -12.76
C LYS A 180 -0.25 -19.62 -13.11
N ASN A 181 -0.01 -18.35 -13.47
CA ASN A 181 -1.05 -17.33 -13.64
C ASN A 181 -2.03 -17.28 -12.44
N SER A 182 -1.48 -17.42 -11.23
CA SER A 182 -2.28 -17.56 -10.01
C SER A 182 -3.02 -16.25 -9.67
N PRO A 183 -4.28 -16.33 -9.21
CA PRO A 183 -5.01 -15.15 -8.71
C PRO A 183 -4.38 -14.55 -7.43
N LEU A 184 -3.46 -15.27 -6.79
CA LEU A 184 -2.82 -14.83 -5.55
C LEU A 184 -1.67 -13.83 -5.76
N THR A 185 -1.22 -13.61 -7.00
CA THR A 185 -0.13 -12.65 -7.29
C THR A 185 -0.45 -11.25 -6.75
N GLY A 186 -1.70 -10.79 -6.90
CA GLY A 186 -2.13 -9.51 -6.33
C GLY A 186 -2.08 -9.49 -4.80
N SER A 187 -2.48 -10.58 -4.15
CA SER A 187 -2.43 -10.70 -2.68
C SER A 187 -0.97 -10.72 -2.16
N LEU A 188 -0.05 -11.36 -2.88
CA LEU A 188 1.38 -11.34 -2.59
C LEU A 188 1.96 -9.93 -2.71
N MET A 189 1.68 -9.22 -3.81
CA MET A 189 2.16 -7.85 -4.02
C MET A 189 1.61 -6.88 -2.97
N ASP A 190 0.34 -7.01 -2.59
CA ASP A 190 -0.25 -6.24 -1.49
C ASP A 190 0.41 -6.53 -0.14
N CYS A 191 0.73 -7.79 0.13
CA CYS A 191 1.47 -8.18 1.33
C CYS A 191 2.87 -7.56 1.35
N LEU A 192 3.64 -7.68 0.26
CA LEU A 192 4.98 -7.09 0.13
C LEU A 192 4.94 -5.58 0.27
N ARG A 193 4.02 -4.90 -0.41
CA ARG A 193 3.82 -3.46 -0.29
C ARG A 193 3.57 -3.05 1.15
N LEU A 194 2.70 -3.76 1.87
CA LEU A 194 2.42 -3.46 3.27
C LEU A 194 3.61 -3.77 4.16
N LEU A 195 4.29 -4.89 3.97
CA LEU A 195 5.46 -5.32 4.74
C LEU A 195 6.61 -4.32 4.62
N LEU A 196 6.86 -3.83 3.40
CA LEU A 196 8.00 -2.96 3.07
C LEU A 196 7.68 -1.47 3.11
N LYS A 197 6.42 -1.07 3.40
CA LYS A 197 6.01 0.34 3.35
C LYS A 197 6.86 1.28 4.21
N ASP A 198 7.36 0.79 5.35
CA ASP A 198 8.14 1.57 6.30
C ASP A 198 9.66 1.56 5.96
N TYR A 199 10.06 0.80 4.93
CA TYR A 199 11.43 0.66 4.43
C TYR A 199 11.62 1.29 3.04
N LYS A 200 10.75 2.23 2.64
CA LYS A 200 10.76 2.85 1.28
C LYS A 200 12.13 3.39 0.89
N ASN A 201 12.85 4.00 1.84
CA ASN A 201 14.18 4.60 1.59
C ASN A 201 15.30 3.55 1.47
N GLU A 202 15.04 2.32 1.91
CA GLU A 202 16.01 1.21 1.95
C GLU A 202 15.62 0.09 0.97
N ILE A 203 14.56 0.30 0.17
CA ILE A 203 13.97 -0.70 -0.72
C ILE A 203 14.99 -1.21 -1.75
N ASP A 204 15.90 -0.34 -2.18
CA ASP A 204 16.96 -0.64 -3.14
C ASP A 204 18.00 -1.62 -2.61
N GLU A 205 18.28 -1.54 -1.30
CA GLU A 205 19.19 -2.43 -0.59
C GLU A 205 18.50 -3.76 -0.27
N ILE A 206 17.22 -3.72 0.11
CA ILE A 206 16.43 -4.91 0.47
C ILE A 206 16.18 -5.81 -0.74
N LEU A 207 15.88 -5.23 -1.90
CA LEU A 207 15.50 -5.95 -3.12
C LEU A 207 16.62 -5.99 -4.17
N VAL A 208 17.88 -6.01 -3.74
CA VAL A 208 19.03 -6.08 -4.65
C VAL A 208 18.98 -7.29 -5.58
N ALA A 209 18.43 -8.42 -5.11
CA ALA A 209 18.33 -9.67 -5.85
C ALA A 209 17.26 -9.65 -6.96
N ASP A 210 16.29 -8.73 -6.91
CA ASP A 210 15.22 -8.64 -7.92
C ASP A 210 14.88 -7.18 -8.24
N LYS A 211 15.58 -6.65 -9.25
CA LYS A 211 15.41 -5.28 -9.76
C LYS A 211 14.07 -5.05 -10.46
N GLN A 212 13.37 -6.12 -10.87
CA GLN A 212 12.05 -5.99 -11.45
C GLN A 212 11.00 -5.81 -10.35
N LEU A 213 11.00 -6.70 -9.36
CA LEU A 213 10.13 -6.59 -8.17
C LEU A 213 10.33 -5.26 -7.45
N GLN A 214 11.57 -4.80 -7.33
CA GLN A 214 11.88 -3.47 -6.77
C GLN A 214 11.14 -2.34 -7.48
N ARG A 215 11.15 -2.33 -8.82
CA ARG A 215 10.48 -1.29 -9.63
C ARG A 215 8.96 -1.40 -9.54
N GLU A 216 8.43 -2.62 -9.59
CA GLU A 216 7.00 -2.88 -9.44
C GLU A 216 6.48 -2.38 -8.09
N LEU A 217 7.19 -2.69 -6.99
CA LEU A 217 6.80 -2.25 -5.65
C LEU A 217 6.90 -0.75 -5.45
N LEU A 218 7.95 -0.10 -5.97
CA LEU A 218 8.06 1.36 -5.92
C LEU A 218 6.91 2.05 -6.64
N TYR A 219 6.53 1.55 -7.82
CA TYR A 219 5.39 2.04 -8.56
C TYR A 219 4.09 1.86 -7.78
N ASP A 220 3.85 0.66 -7.23
CA ASP A 220 2.64 0.36 -6.47
C ASP A 220 2.54 1.19 -5.19
N MET A 221 3.63 1.33 -4.43
CA MET A 221 3.68 2.18 -3.24
C MET A 221 3.31 3.63 -3.59
N GLN A 222 3.89 4.19 -4.65
CA GLN A 222 3.59 5.54 -5.10
C GLN A 222 2.12 5.69 -5.55
N ARG A 223 1.59 4.68 -6.27
CA ARG A 223 0.20 4.66 -6.72
C ARG A 223 -0.77 4.61 -5.54
N HIS A 224 -0.49 3.79 -4.52
CA HIS A 224 -1.30 3.68 -3.31
C HIS A 224 -1.27 4.95 -2.46
N GLU A 225 -0.10 5.58 -2.30
CA GLU A 225 0.03 6.87 -1.61
C GLU A 225 -0.78 7.96 -2.33
N SER A 226 -0.67 8.02 -3.66
CA SER A 226 -1.41 8.99 -4.48
C SER A 226 -2.92 8.78 -4.42
N ALA A 227 -3.39 7.52 -4.45
CA ALA A 227 -4.81 7.20 -4.32
C ALA A 227 -5.35 7.57 -2.93
N LYS A 228 -4.58 7.29 -1.88
CA LYS A 228 -4.93 7.65 -0.50
C LYS A 228 -5.05 9.17 -0.33
N ALA A 229 -4.07 9.93 -0.80
CA ALA A 229 -4.08 11.39 -0.74
C ALA A 229 -5.29 11.99 -1.49
N ARG A 230 -5.65 11.42 -2.65
CA ARG A 230 -6.86 11.84 -3.40
C ARG A 230 -8.15 11.55 -2.63
N SER A 231 -8.24 10.39 -1.97
CA SER A 231 -9.40 10.04 -1.15
C SER A 231 -9.56 10.98 0.06
N GLU A 232 -8.46 11.29 0.75
CA GLU A 232 -8.46 12.21 1.90
C GLU A 232 -8.81 13.65 1.47
N ALA A 233 -8.29 14.10 0.33
CA ALA A 233 -8.68 15.38 -0.25
C ALA A 233 -10.17 15.42 -0.64
N ALA A 234 -10.71 14.33 -1.22
CA ALA A 234 -12.13 14.26 -1.55
C ALA A 234 -13.03 14.28 -0.30
N GLU A 235 -12.63 13.59 0.77
CA GLU A 235 -13.38 13.57 2.03
C GLU A 235 -13.41 14.94 2.72
N THR A 236 -12.27 15.64 2.79
CA THR A 236 -12.19 16.99 3.38
C THR A 236 -13.06 18.01 2.63
N VAL A 237 -13.09 17.95 1.30
CA VAL A 237 -13.96 18.79 0.47
C VAL A 237 -15.44 18.47 0.70
N ALA A 238 -15.80 17.18 0.83
CA ALA A 238 -17.17 16.76 1.10
C ALA A 238 -17.69 17.18 2.48
N VAL A 239 -16.81 17.24 3.50
CA VAL A 239 -17.16 17.71 4.85
C VAL A 239 -17.39 19.23 4.86
N MET A 240 -16.55 20.01 4.16
CA MET A 240 -16.69 21.47 4.08
C MET A 240 -17.97 21.90 3.34
N GLY A 241 -18.40 21.15 2.33
CA GLY A 241 -19.62 21.43 1.57
C GLY A 241 -20.94 21.21 2.32
N LYS A 242 -20.94 20.48 3.44
CA LYS A 242 -22.15 20.19 4.24
C LYS A 242 -22.44 21.21 5.36
N SER A 243 -21.50 22.08 5.70
CA SER A 243 -21.67 23.06 6.78
C SER A 243 -22.35 24.36 6.35
N GLY A 244 -22.67 24.55 5.06
CA GLY A 244 -23.18 25.80 4.49
C GLY A 244 -24.71 25.97 4.38
N ASN A 245 -25.50 24.91 4.62
CA ASN A 245 -26.95 24.93 4.33
C ASN A 245 -27.82 24.78 5.59
N ASN A 246 -27.75 25.73 6.52
CA ASN A 246 -28.79 25.91 7.54
C ASN A 246 -29.19 27.38 7.63
N HIS A 247 -29.83 27.92 6.58
CA HIS A 247 -30.69 29.10 6.70
C HIS A 247 -31.59 29.25 5.47
N THR A 248 -32.90 29.02 5.63
CA THR A 248 -33.93 29.73 4.86
C THR A 248 -35.27 29.70 5.59
N PRO A 249 -36.02 30.82 5.66
CA PRO A 249 -37.28 30.93 6.40
C PRO A 249 -38.54 30.67 5.55
N GLN A 250 -39.54 30.10 6.24
CA GLN A 250 -41.00 30.29 6.26
C GLN A 250 -41.81 30.96 5.11
N ALA A 251 -43.05 30.42 4.96
CA ALA A 251 -44.33 30.96 4.42
C ALA A 251 -44.63 30.64 2.93
N SER A 252 -45.83 30.21 2.48
CA SER A 252 -47.19 30.17 3.06
C SER A 252 -48.19 29.32 2.20
N ASN A 253 -49.10 28.60 2.89
CA ASN A 253 -50.53 28.31 2.66
C ASN A 253 -51.13 27.83 1.29
N ALA A 254 -51.49 26.52 1.24
CA ALA A 254 -52.78 25.80 0.99
C ALA A 254 -53.91 26.38 0.06
N PRO A 255 -54.92 25.60 -0.46
CA PRO A 255 -55.39 24.27 0.01
C PRO A 255 -55.96 23.22 -1.01
N SER A 256 -56.09 21.98 -0.50
CA SER A 256 -57.14 20.94 -0.69
C SER A 256 -57.38 20.15 -2.00
N GLY A 257 -57.41 18.81 -1.87
CA GLY A 257 -58.22 17.89 -2.70
C GLY A 257 -57.62 16.48 -2.92
N ALA A 258 -58.25 15.45 -2.38
CA ALA A 258 -57.72 14.08 -2.17
C ALA A 258 -57.85 13.10 -3.36
N LEU A 259 -56.96 12.08 -3.45
CA LEU A 259 -57.31 10.64 -3.36
C LEU A 259 -56.07 9.71 -3.39
N ARG A 260 -56.31 8.43 -3.07
CA ARG A 260 -55.41 7.36 -2.60
C ARG A 260 -54.72 6.55 -3.72
N GLN A 261 -53.50 6.04 -3.48
CA GLN A 261 -53.13 4.60 -3.37
C GLN A 261 -51.64 4.30 -3.66
N SER A 262 -51.03 3.53 -2.76
CA SER A 262 -49.99 2.49 -2.91
C SER A 262 -48.96 2.54 -4.07
N LYS A 263 -47.66 2.57 -3.72
CA LYS A 263 -46.69 1.46 -3.89
C LYS A 263 -45.25 1.95 -3.71
N SER A 264 -44.59 1.39 -2.71
CA SER A 264 -43.15 1.44 -2.47
C SER A 264 -42.39 0.70 -3.56
N SER A 265 -41.49 1.40 -4.28
CA SER A 265 -40.23 0.92 -4.91
C SER A 265 -39.79 1.95 -5.96
N ASN A 266 -39.24 3.11 -5.56
CA ASN A 266 -38.54 4.01 -6.50
C ASN A 266 -37.58 5.06 -5.86
N GLU A 267 -37.48 5.12 -4.53
CA GLU A 267 -36.73 6.17 -3.82
C GLU A 267 -35.20 6.09 -3.97
N LEU A 268 -34.61 4.92 -4.29
CA LEU A 268 -33.15 4.78 -4.42
C LEU A 268 -32.59 5.19 -5.79
N GLN A 269 -33.38 5.08 -6.87
CA GLN A 269 -32.94 5.50 -8.21
C GLN A 269 -33.13 7.00 -8.45
N SER A 270 -34.10 7.62 -7.78
CA SER A 270 -34.32 9.07 -7.86
C SER A 270 -33.14 9.85 -7.25
N ASN A 271 -32.67 9.44 -6.07
CA ASN A 271 -31.55 10.11 -5.38
C ASN A 271 -30.24 10.08 -6.18
N SER A 272 -29.97 8.99 -6.91
CA SER A 272 -28.79 8.87 -7.79
C SER A 272 -28.86 9.81 -8.99
N ARG A 273 -30.04 9.96 -9.62
CA ARG A 273 -30.23 10.87 -10.77
C ARG A 273 -30.22 12.33 -10.35
N VAL A 274 -30.81 12.65 -9.19
CA VAL A 274 -30.80 14.01 -8.64
C VAL A 274 -29.38 14.42 -8.22
N ALA A 275 -28.60 13.51 -7.64
CA ALA A 275 -27.19 13.75 -7.32
C ALA A 275 -26.31 13.96 -8.56
N SER A 276 -26.52 13.16 -9.62
CA SER A 276 -25.79 13.34 -10.90
C SER A 276 -26.17 14.65 -11.59
N ALA A 277 -27.46 15.00 -11.64
CA ALA A 277 -27.93 16.24 -12.25
C ALA A 277 -27.46 17.50 -11.48
N LEU A 278 -27.35 17.42 -10.14
CA LEU A 278 -26.80 18.51 -9.34
C LEU A 278 -25.28 18.67 -9.55
N ALA A 279 -24.55 17.57 -9.73
CA ALA A 279 -23.12 17.61 -10.04
C ALA A 279 -22.86 18.21 -11.44
N ASP A 280 -23.66 17.82 -12.44
CA ASP A 280 -23.56 18.36 -13.80
C ASP A 280 -23.95 19.85 -13.85
N ALA A 281 -25.00 20.25 -13.13
CA ALA A 281 -25.40 21.66 -13.02
C ALA A 281 -24.35 22.52 -12.30
N ALA A 282 -23.69 21.98 -11.27
CA ALA A 282 -22.60 22.66 -10.59
C ALA A 282 -21.37 22.82 -11.50
N ALA A 283 -20.99 21.77 -12.23
CA ALA A 283 -19.89 21.82 -13.19
C ALA A 283 -20.16 22.81 -14.33
N GLU A 284 -21.40 22.86 -14.84
CA GLU A 284 -21.79 23.82 -15.88
C GLU A 284 -21.81 25.27 -15.35
N ALA A 285 -22.25 25.50 -14.11
CA ALA A 285 -22.20 26.80 -13.47
C ALA A 285 -20.76 27.29 -13.27
N THR A 286 -19.85 26.41 -12.85
CA THR A 286 -18.42 26.72 -12.73
C THR A 286 -17.79 27.04 -14.08
N ALA A 287 -18.06 26.24 -15.12
CA ALA A 287 -17.56 26.49 -16.46
C ALA A 287 -18.05 27.84 -17.02
N ARG A 288 -19.34 28.17 -16.82
CA ARG A 288 -19.90 29.47 -17.22
C ARG A 288 -19.31 30.64 -16.43
N SER A 289 -18.97 30.44 -15.15
CA SER A 289 -18.31 31.47 -14.33
C SER A 289 -16.89 31.75 -14.83
N VAL A 290 -16.09 30.70 -15.08
CA VAL A 290 -14.72 30.83 -15.62
C VAL A 290 -14.73 31.50 -16.99
N LEU A 291 -15.67 31.11 -17.88
CA LEU A 291 -15.81 31.73 -19.20
C LEU A 291 -16.28 33.20 -19.11
N ARG A 292 -17.13 33.55 -18.14
CA ARG A 292 -17.50 34.97 -17.89
C ARG A 292 -16.34 35.78 -17.32
N GLU A 293 -15.45 35.17 -16.54
CA GLU A 293 -14.27 35.81 -15.97
C GLU A 293 -13.23 36.10 -17.07
N VAL A 294 -13.03 35.17 -18.00
CA VAL A 294 -12.20 35.36 -19.20
C VAL A 294 -12.76 36.47 -20.12
N ASN A 295 -14.10 36.51 -20.31
CA ASN A 295 -14.74 37.55 -21.11
C ASN A 295 -14.82 38.94 -20.42
N ARG A 296 -14.48 39.04 -19.13
CA ARG A 296 -14.41 40.33 -18.40
C ARG A 296 -13.05 41.01 -18.46
N GLY A 297 -12.10 40.47 -19.24
CA GLY A 297 -10.86 41.18 -19.57
C GLY A 297 -9.87 41.30 -18.41
N THR A 298 -9.78 40.29 -17.54
CA THR A 298 -8.64 40.19 -16.62
C THR A 298 -7.37 39.91 -17.42
N SER A 299 -6.53 40.93 -17.53
CA SER A 299 -5.25 40.88 -18.23
C SER A 299 -4.39 39.76 -17.65
N THR A 300 -4.02 38.79 -18.48
CA THR A 300 -2.97 37.83 -18.14
C THR A 300 -1.66 38.62 -17.96
N PRO A 301 -0.92 38.43 -16.86
CA PRO A 301 0.33 39.15 -16.68
C PRO A 301 1.30 38.79 -17.81
N PRO A 302 2.02 39.77 -18.39
CA PRO A 302 2.95 39.51 -19.48
C PRO A 302 4.06 38.56 -19.03
N LEU A 303 4.54 37.73 -19.96
CA LEU A 303 5.57 36.70 -19.74
C LEU A 303 6.91 37.25 -19.17
N SER A 304 7.09 38.57 -19.11
CA SER A 304 8.22 39.24 -18.47
C SER A 304 8.17 39.26 -16.93
N SER A 305 7.03 38.94 -16.32
CA SER A 305 6.86 38.88 -14.85
C SER A 305 7.19 37.51 -14.23
N LEU A 306 7.54 36.51 -15.06
CA LEU A 306 7.96 35.19 -14.58
C LEU A 306 9.47 35.20 -14.33
N LYS A 307 9.87 35.12 -13.06
CA LYS A 307 11.28 34.90 -12.67
C LYS A 307 11.74 33.54 -13.18
N VAL A 308 12.59 33.55 -14.20
CA VAL A 308 13.24 32.35 -14.73
C VAL A 308 14.32 31.88 -13.72
N PRO A 309 14.39 30.59 -13.36
CA PRO A 309 15.47 30.06 -12.54
C PRO A 309 16.83 30.28 -13.23
N LYS A 310 17.75 30.94 -12.52
CA LYS A 310 19.11 31.25 -13.00
C LYS A 310 19.94 29.98 -13.05
N VAL A 311 20.17 29.43 -14.25
CA VAL A 311 21.15 28.35 -14.46
C VAL A 311 22.54 28.99 -14.49
N ARG A 312 23.39 28.59 -13.53
CA ARG A 312 24.77 29.09 -13.36
C ARG A 312 25.65 28.53 -14.47
N SER A 313 26.07 29.39 -15.39
CA SER A 313 27.11 29.09 -16.38
C SER A 313 28.48 29.12 -15.70
N CYS A 314 29.18 27.99 -15.72
CA CYS A 314 30.55 27.85 -15.24
C CYS A 314 31.52 28.11 -16.40
N ASN A 315 32.04 29.34 -16.50
CA ASN A 315 33.27 29.64 -17.21
C ASN A 315 34.15 30.56 -16.36
N GLY A 316 35.24 29.99 -15.83
CA GLY A 316 36.37 30.73 -15.27
C GLY A 316 37.65 30.24 -15.94
N ALA A 317 38.25 31.08 -16.78
CA ALA A 317 39.64 30.98 -17.24
C ALA A 317 40.53 31.68 -16.20
N THR A 318 41.75 31.23 -15.88
CA THR A 318 42.98 31.45 -16.67
C THR A 318 44.16 30.75 -15.95
N GLY A 319 44.97 29.92 -16.62
CA GLY A 319 46.33 30.19 -17.13
C GLY A 319 47.26 29.05 -16.64
N SER A 320 48.25 28.47 -17.34
CA SER A 320 49.14 28.93 -18.42
C SER A 320 49.90 27.75 -19.07
N ARG A 321 50.41 27.98 -20.31
CA ARG A 321 51.49 27.33 -21.10
C ARG A 321 51.21 26.09 -21.98
N GLY A 322 51.30 26.31 -23.31
CA GLY A 322 52.08 25.44 -24.22
C GLY A 322 51.51 25.05 -25.60
N ALA A 323 51.88 25.83 -26.65
CA ALA A 323 52.08 25.45 -28.07
C ALA A 323 50.88 25.09 -29.03
N PRO A 324 51.02 25.30 -30.36
CA PRO A 324 49.90 25.61 -31.26
C PRO A 324 49.58 24.54 -32.32
N SER A 325 48.32 24.47 -32.78
CA SER A 325 48.00 23.99 -34.14
C SER A 325 46.65 24.51 -34.66
N ASN A 326 46.71 24.95 -35.92
CA ASN A 326 45.73 25.38 -36.93
C ASN A 326 44.19 25.28 -36.74
N ARG A 327 43.56 26.40 -37.14
CA ARG A 327 42.17 26.67 -37.64
C ARG A 327 41.67 25.72 -38.77
N PRO A 328 40.43 25.86 -39.32
CA PRO A 328 39.29 26.79 -39.05
C PRO A 328 37.92 26.07 -38.80
N ARG A 329 36.92 26.62 -38.09
CA ARG A 329 35.92 27.67 -38.39
C ARG A 329 34.89 27.33 -39.50
N GLU A 330 33.62 27.64 -39.18
CA GLU A 330 32.39 27.68 -40.02
C GLU A 330 31.48 26.43 -39.95
N VAL A 331 30.14 26.48 -39.93
CA VAL A 331 29.10 27.52 -39.78
C VAL A 331 27.82 26.73 -39.43
N LEU A 332 26.95 27.31 -38.62
CA LEU A 332 25.60 26.81 -38.32
C LEU A 332 24.71 26.95 -39.56
N GLU A 333 24.12 25.86 -40.04
CA GLU A 333 22.90 25.93 -40.87
C GLU A 333 21.85 24.90 -40.41
N SER A 334 20.89 25.44 -39.66
CA SER A 334 19.44 25.40 -39.93
C SER A 334 18.75 24.06 -40.23
N LEU A 335 17.90 23.70 -39.26
CA LEU A 335 16.61 23.04 -39.43
C LEU A 335 15.92 23.39 -40.76
N ARG A 336 15.70 22.39 -41.61
CA ARG A 336 14.54 22.37 -42.52
C ARG A 336 13.75 21.08 -42.33
N ARG A 337 12.51 21.28 -41.88
CA ARG A 337 11.43 20.29 -41.86
C ARG A 337 11.26 19.67 -43.25
N GLN A 338 11.27 18.35 -43.34
CA GLN A 338 10.80 17.61 -44.51
C GLN A 338 9.26 17.46 -44.43
N PRO A 339 8.52 17.76 -45.51
CA PRO A 339 7.08 17.51 -45.58
C PRO A 339 6.79 16.07 -46.03
N PHE A 340 5.62 15.57 -45.61
CA PHE A 340 4.98 14.37 -46.15
C PHE A 340 4.66 14.53 -47.64
N GLY A 341 4.86 13.47 -48.42
CA GLY A 341 4.37 13.30 -49.79
C GLY A 341 4.25 11.81 -50.12
N SER A 342 3.04 11.42 -50.51
CA SER A 342 2.60 10.05 -50.84
C SER A 342 3.00 9.56 -52.25
N ASP A 343 2.81 8.25 -52.45
CA ASP A 343 2.61 7.47 -53.69
C ASP A 343 3.83 7.38 -54.65
N ASP A 344 4.26 6.23 -55.16
CA ASP A 344 3.56 5.30 -56.06
C ASP A 344 4.48 4.09 -56.36
N GLU A 345 3.91 3.09 -57.02
CA GLU A 345 4.40 1.75 -57.37
C GLU A 345 5.82 1.59 -57.94
N GLY A 346 6.35 0.37 -57.73
CA GLY A 346 7.52 -0.22 -58.39
C GLY A 346 7.82 -1.62 -57.88
#